data_AF-A0A968F7E0-F1
#
_entry.id   AF-A0A968F7E0-F1
#
_cell.length_a   1.000
_cell.length_b   1.000
_cell.length_c   1.000
_cell.angle_alpha   90.00
_cell.angle_beta   90.00
_cell.angle_gamma   90.00
#
_symmetry.space_group_name_H-M   'P 1'
#
loop_
_entity.id
_entity.type
_entity.pdbx_description
1 polymer ?
#
loop_
_entity_poly.entity_id
_entity_poly.type
_entity_poly.pdbx_seq_one_letter_code
_entity_poly.pdbx_strand_id
1 'polypeptide(L)'
;NLPQACFAEINQPISKKVDVEIHCPTTCPRYAARLIDNVEIGKSPNWMIRRLESVGMRAINNVVDITNYVLLETGHPLHAFDFGLIEGDKIVVRESRAGEKFVTLDDKEHQLADGTVLI
;
A
#
# COMPACT_ATOMS: atom_id res chain seq x y z
N ASN A 1 -7.14 20.23 12.69
CA ASN A 1 -7.08 20.82 11.34
C ASN A 1 -6.50 19.80 10.37
N LEU A 2 -7.35 18.91 9.85
CA LEU A 2 -7.01 18.11 8.68
C LEU A 2 -7.15 19.02 7.45
N PRO A 3 -6.28 18.91 6.44
CA PRO A 3 -6.44 19.67 5.21
C PRO A 3 -7.77 19.28 4.55
N GLN A 4 -8.50 20.27 4.03
CA GLN A 4 -9.71 20.00 3.28
C GLN A 4 -9.29 19.38 1.94
N ALA A 5 -9.62 18.10 1.75
CA ALA A 5 -9.29 17.42 0.52
C ALA A 5 -10.27 17.86 -0.58
N CYS A 6 -9.74 18.49 -1.63
CA CYS A 6 -10.48 18.80 -2.85
C CYS A 6 -9.82 18.00 -3.98
N PHE A 7 -10.46 16.92 -4.40
CA PHE A 7 -10.01 16.10 -5.51
C PHE A 7 -11.22 15.75 -6.39
N ALA A 8 -10.99 15.61 -7.69
CA ALA A 8 -12.00 15.13 -8.61
C ALA A 8 -12.10 13.60 -8.47
N GLU A 9 -13.27 13.09 -8.09
CA GLU A 9 -13.54 11.66 -8.21
C GLU A 9 -13.95 11.33 -9.65
N ILE A 10 -13.36 10.25 -10.18
CA ILE A 10 -13.74 9.71 -11.47
C ILE A 10 -14.93 8.78 -11.21
N ASN A 11 -16.04 8.99 -11.93
CA ASN A 11 -17.25 8.15 -11.84
C ASN A 11 -17.08 6.78 -12.52
N GLN A 12 -15.95 6.12 -12.31
CA GLN A 12 -15.71 4.75 -12.76
C GLN A 12 -15.21 3.90 -11.60
N PRO A 13 -15.80 2.72 -11.38
CA PRO A 13 -15.34 1.83 -10.33
C PRO A 13 -13.97 1.27 -10.70
N ILE A 14 -13.06 1.24 -9.73
CA ILE A 14 -11.72 0.69 -9.93
C ILE A 14 -11.74 -0.81 -10.29
N SER A 15 -12.82 -1.52 -9.97
CA SER A 15 -13.01 -2.94 -10.31
C SER A 15 -13.05 -3.21 -11.82
N LYS A 16 -13.14 -2.17 -12.66
CA LYS A 16 -12.97 -2.28 -14.12
C LYS A 16 -11.52 -2.19 -14.58
N LYS A 17 -10.61 -1.77 -13.69
CA LYS A 17 -9.17 -1.59 -13.95
C LYS A 17 -8.31 -2.57 -13.17
N VAL A 18 -8.70 -2.92 -11.95
CA VAL A 18 -8.00 -3.88 -11.10
C VAL A 18 -9.00 -4.71 -10.31
N ASP A 19 -8.86 -6.03 -10.36
CA ASP A 19 -9.66 -6.95 -9.56
C ASP A 19 -8.96 -7.29 -8.24
N VAL A 20 -9.73 -7.58 -7.19
CA VAL A 20 -9.22 -7.93 -5.87
C VAL A 20 -9.88 -9.23 -5.43
N GLU A 21 -9.08 -10.27 -5.29
CA GLU A 21 -9.52 -11.58 -4.80
C GLU A 21 -8.92 -11.89 -3.43
N ILE A 22 -9.73 -12.44 -2.54
CA ILE A 22 -9.29 -12.87 -1.20
C ILE A 22 -9.49 -14.38 -1.12
N HIS A 23 -8.41 -15.13 -1.17
CA HIS A 23 -8.42 -16.60 -1.10
C HIS A 23 -8.24 -17.11 0.33
N CYS A 24 -7.92 -16.24 1.29
CA CYS A 24 -7.74 -16.56 2.71
C CYS A 24 -8.64 -15.71 3.63
N PRO A 25 -9.99 -15.77 3.49
CA PRO A 25 -10.91 -14.86 4.18
C PRO A 25 -10.90 -15.00 5.71
N THR A 26 -10.39 -16.11 6.26
CA THR A 26 -10.19 -16.28 7.70
C THR A 26 -9.07 -15.39 8.23
N THR A 27 -7.96 -15.28 7.48
CA THR A 27 -6.76 -14.53 7.89
C THR A 27 -6.79 -13.09 7.39
N CYS A 28 -7.39 -12.86 6.22
CA CYS A 28 -7.67 -11.53 5.68
C CYS A 28 -9.19 -11.40 5.39
N PRO A 29 -10.01 -10.98 6.37
CA PRO A 29 -11.46 -10.89 6.16
C PRO A 29 -11.86 -9.73 5.24
N ARG A 30 -10.96 -8.77 5.01
CA ARG A 30 -11.22 -7.60 4.17
C ARG A 30 -9.93 -7.05 3.59
N TYR A 31 -9.98 -6.80 2.28
CA TYR A 31 -8.97 -6.04 1.55
C TYR A 31 -9.68 -4.95 0.73
N ALA A 32 -9.18 -3.71 0.80
CA ALA A 32 -9.76 -2.58 0.09
C ALA A 32 -8.66 -1.84 -0.67
N ALA A 33 -8.97 -1.44 -1.90
CA ALA A 33 -8.05 -0.70 -2.75
C ALA A 33 -8.71 0.60 -3.23
N ARG A 34 -7.86 1.57 -3.57
CA ARG A 34 -8.22 2.78 -4.29
C ARG A 34 -7.14 3.07 -5.33
N LEU A 35 -7.54 3.46 -6.53
CA LEU A 35 -6.63 3.91 -7.57
C LEU A 35 -6.57 5.44 -7.56
N ILE A 36 -5.35 5.99 -7.59
CA ILE A 36 -5.10 7.43 -7.70
C ILE A 36 -4.23 7.63 -8.94
N ASP A 37 -4.80 8.24 -9.97
CA ASP A 37 -4.11 8.50 -11.24
C ASP A 37 -3.37 9.86 -11.19
N ASN A 38 -2.35 10.01 -12.03
CA ASN A 38 -1.56 11.25 -12.19
C ASN A 38 -0.84 11.72 -10.92
N VAL A 39 -0.28 10.78 -10.14
CA VAL A 39 0.55 11.11 -8.99
C VAL A 39 1.96 11.48 -9.45
N GLU A 40 2.43 12.66 -9.07
CA GLU A 40 3.83 13.05 -9.22
C GLU A 40 4.60 12.71 -7.94
N ILE A 41 5.62 11.87 -8.05
CA ILE A 41 6.50 11.53 -6.91
C ILE A 41 7.44 12.71 -6.66
N GLY A 42 7.48 13.16 -5.41
CA GLY A 42 8.30 14.30 -5.03
C GLY A 42 8.50 14.43 -3.53
N LYS A 43 9.07 15.55 -3.12
CA LYS A 43 9.31 15.83 -1.71
C LYS A 43 7.98 16.08 -0.98
N SER A 44 7.84 15.50 0.21
CA SER A 44 6.69 15.74 1.08
C SER A 44 6.61 17.20 1.55
N PRO A 45 5.40 17.70 1.85
CA PRO A 45 5.24 19.01 2.47
C PRO A 45 6.01 19.11 3.79
N ASN A 46 6.60 20.29 4.06
CA ASN A 46 7.45 20.49 5.26
C ASN A 46 6.76 20.14 6.58
N TRP A 47 5.45 20.33 6.68
CA TRP A 47 4.70 19.98 7.90
C TRP A 47 4.66 18.47 8.15
N MET A 48 4.59 17.66 7.09
CA MET A 48 4.54 16.20 7.18
C MET A 48 5.92 15.67 7.55
N ILE A 49 6.97 16.18 6.88
CA ILE A 49 8.37 15.86 7.18
C ILE A 49 8.67 16.10 8.66
N ARG A 50 8.36 17.30 9.17
CA ARG A 50 8.61 17.62 10.58
C ARG A 50 7.88 16.71 11.56
N ARG A 51 6.65 16.29 11.23
CA ARG A 51 5.88 15.37 12.07
C ARG A 51 6.49 13.98 12.09
N LEU A 52 6.87 13.43 10.94
CA LEU A 52 7.53 12.13 10.84
C LEU A 52 8.89 12.15 11.58
N GLU A 53 9.71 13.17 11.33
CA GLU A 53 11.04 13.27 11.94
C GLU A 53 10.97 13.47 13.46
N SER A 54 9.94 14.16 13.97
CA SER A 54 9.76 14.34 15.43
C SER A 54 9.52 13.04 16.20
N VAL A 55 9.12 11.97 15.50
CA VAL A 55 8.96 10.62 16.07
C VAL A 55 10.06 9.65 15.60
N GLY A 56 11.16 10.19 15.06
CA GLY A 56 12.31 9.41 14.61
C GLY A 56 12.12 8.70 13.27
N MET A 57 11.07 8.99 12.51
CA MET A 57 10.89 8.45 11.16
C MET A 57 11.48 9.39 10.11
N ARG A 58 12.42 8.87 9.31
CA ARG A 58 13.01 9.61 8.19
C ARG A 58 12.00 9.74 7.03
N ALA A 59 11.77 10.96 6.57
CA ALA A 59 10.99 11.23 5.36
C ALA A 59 11.70 10.72 4.09
N ILE A 60 10.93 10.20 3.14
CA ILE A 60 11.43 9.60 1.89
C ILE A 60 10.86 10.34 0.68
N ASN A 61 9.54 10.26 0.45
CA ASN A 61 8.82 10.97 -0.61
C ASN A 61 7.34 11.08 -0.25
N ASN A 62 6.59 11.90 -0.98
CA ASN A 62 5.18 12.19 -0.73
C ASN A 62 4.26 10.95 -0.62
N VAL A 63 4.54 9.86 -1.34
CA VAL A 63 3.73 8.64 -1.31
C VAL A 63 4.09 7.72 -0.14
N VAL A 64 5.39 7.51 0.13
CA VAL A 64 5.83 6.71 1.27
C VAL A 64 5.54 7.43 2.59
N ASP A 65 5.67 8.74 2.61
CA ASP A 65 5.48 9.53 3.82
C ASP A 65 4.01 9.62 4.20
N ILE A 66 3.09 9.71 3.24
CA ILE A 66 1.65 9.77 3.57
C ILE A 66 1.14 8.46 4.16
N THR A 67 1.62 7.29 3.69
CA THR A 67 1.20 6.00 4.27
C THR A 67 1.72 5.84 5.71
N ASN A 68 2.96 6.24 5.96
CA ASN A 68 3.53 6.28 7.32
C ASN A 68 2.83 7.30 8.22
N TYR A 69 2.52 8.48 7.66
CA TYR A 69 1.83 9.53 8.39
C TYR A 69 0.43 9.08 8.82
N VAL A 70 -0.36 8.47 7.93
CA VAL A 70 -1.69 7.92 8.24
C VAL A 70 -1.60 6.77 9.24
N LEU A 71 -0.59 5.90 9.13
CA LEU A 71 -0.33 4.86 10.12
C LEU A 71 -0.13 5.47 11.53
N LEU A 72 0.69 6.50 11.66
CA LEU A 72 0.93 7.15 12.95
C LEU A 72 -0.28 7.93 13.46
N GLU A 73 -1.06 8.54 12.57
CA GLU A 73 -2.22 9.35 12.94
C GLU A 73 -3.44 8.52 13.33
N THR A 74 -3.64 7.37 12.67
CA THR A 74 -4.88 6.57 12.79
C THR A 74 -4.67 5.15 13.30
N GLY A 75 -3.42 4.67 13.34
CA GLY A 75 -3.10 3.27 13.62
C GLY A 75 -3.37 2.31 12.46
N HIS A 76 -3.79 2.81 11.29
CA HIS A 76 -4.12 1.98 10.13
C HIS A 76 -2.96 1.94 9.13
N PRO A 77 -2.27 0.79 8.97
CA PRO A 77 -1.21 0.66 7.98
C PRO A 77 -1.80 0.69 6.57
N LEU A 78 -1.12 1.41 5.68
CA LEU A 78 -1.45 1.48 4.26
C LEU A 78 -0.23 1.03 3.44
N HIS A 79 -0.49 0.50 2.25
CA HIS A 79 0.51 0.21 1.25
C HIS A 79 0.12 0.86 -0.08
N ALA A 80 1.12 1.31 -0.83
CA ALA A 80 0.94 1.88 -2.16
C ALA A 80 1.70 1.03 -3.18
N PHE A 81 0.97 0.51 -4.16
CA PHE A 81 1.54 -0.20 -5.30
C PHE A 81 1.59 0.74 -6.51
N ASP A 82 2.63 0.59 -7.34
CA ASP A 82 2.61 1.17 -8.68
C ASP A 82 1.68 0.34 -9.55
N PHE A 83 0.57 0.94 -10.00
CA PHE A 83 -0.42 0.28 -10.82
C PHE A 83 0.19 -0.30 -12.12
N GLY A 84 1.19 0.36 -12.70
CA GLY A 84 1.85 -0.11 -13.92
C GLY A 84 2.70 -1.37 -13.73
N LEU A 85 2.97 -1.77 -12.49
CA LEU A 85 3.72 -2.99 -12.14
C LEU A 85 2.81 -4.12 -11.65
N ILE A 86 1.49 -3.90 -11.55
CA ILE A 86 0.54 -4.95 -11.18
C ILE A 86 0.27 -5.83 -12.40
N GLU A 87 0.79 -7.05 -12.37
CA GLU A 87 0.59 -8.00 -13.47
C GLU A 87 -0.85 -8.54 -13.50
N GLY A 88 -1.42 -8.62 -14.70
CA GLY A 88 -2.74 -9.21 -14.92
C GLY A 88 -3.90 -8.41 -14.34
N ASP A 89 -3.68 -7.15 -13.97
CA ASP A 89 -4.69 -6.25 -13.43
C ASP A 89 -5.45 -6.87 -12.23
N LYS A 90 -4.73 -7.63 -11.40
CA LYS A 90 -5.33 -8.39 -10.30
C LYS A 90 -4.44 -8.42 -9.07
N ILE A 91 -5.05 -8.20 -7.90
CA ILE A 91 -4.46 -8.39 -6.58
C ILE A 91 -5.06 -9.67 -5.98
N VAL A 92 -4.21 -10.62 -5.58
CA VAL A 92 -4.66 -11.90 -5.01
C VAL A 92 -4.11 -12.06 -3.61
N VAL A 93 -4.96 -11.85 -2.60
CA VAL A 93 -4.59 -12.04 -1.21
C VAL A 93 -4.74 -13.51 -0.83
N ARG A 94 -3.63 -14.19 -0.59
CA ARG A 94 -3.61 -15.64 -0.32
C ARG A 94 -2.56 -16.01 0.70
N GLU A 95 -2.60 -17.25 1.15
CA GLU A 95 -1.54 -17.83 1.96
C GLU A 95 -0.43 -18.40 1.05
N SER A 96 0.81 -18.33 1.54
CA SER A 96 1.97 -18.94 0.92
C SER A 96 1.95 -20.45 1.12
N ARG A 97 2.58 -21.16 0.19
CA ARG A 97 2.90 -22.57 0.37
C ARG A 97 4.18 -22.71 1.16
N ALA A 98 4.32 -23.79 1.93
CA ALA A 98 5.56 -24.12 2.61
C ALA A 98 6.78 -24.08 1.67
N GLY A 99 7.77 -23.25 2.01
CA GLY A 99 9.01 -23.11 1.24
C GLY A 99 8.88 -22.27 -0.03
N GLU A 100 7.74 -21.60 -0.24
CA GLU A 100 7.55 -20.67 -1.35
C GLU A 100 8.61 -19.55 -1.30
N LYS A 101 9.26 -19.32 -2.44
CA LYS A 101 10.30 -18.30 -2.56
C LYS A 101 9.67 -16.94 -2.86
N PHE A 102 10.13 -15.92 -2.17
CA PHE A 102 9.68 -14.54 -2.36
C PHE A 102 10.86 -13.58 -2.27
N VAL A 103 10.93 -12.61 -3.19
CA VAL A 103 11.98 -11.58 -3.18
C VAL A 103 11.39 -10.27 -2.68
N THR A 104 11.97 -9.73 -1.61
CA THR A 104 11.54 -8.45 -1.02
C THR A 104 12.19 -7.26 -1.71
N LEU A 105 11.70 -6.05 -1.43
CA LEU A 105 12.19 -4.79 -2.01
C LEU A 105 13.68 -4.49 -1.76
N ASP A 106 14.32 -5.18 -0.81
CA ASP A 106 15.75 -5.12 -0.54
C ASP A 106 16.55 -6.22 -1.24
N ASP A 107 15.97 -6.82 -2.30
CA ASP A 107 16.54 -7.87 -3.16
C ASP A 107 16.93 -9.17 -2.43
N LYS A 108 16.33 -9.42 -1.27
CA LYS A 108 16.55 -10.65 -0.50
C LYS A 108 15.53 -11.71 -0.86
N GLU A 109 16.02 -12.91 -1.17
CA GLU A 109 15.18 -14.09 -1.30
C GLU A 109 14.87 -14.68 0.08
N HIS A 110 13.58 -14.88 0.34
CA HIS A 110 13.05 -15.51 1.53
C HIS A 110 12.30 -16.79 1.16
N GLN A 111 12.45 -17.83 1.99
CA GLN A 111 11.54 -18.98 1.97
C GLN A 111 10.46 -18.75 3.02
N LEU A 112 9.21 -18.77 2.57
CA LEU A 112 8.06 -18.49 3.42
C LEU A 112 7.61 -19.75 4.14
N ALA A 113 7.23 -19.59 5.40
CA ALA A 113 6.52 -20.63 6.13
C ALA A 113 5.13 -20.82 5.52
N ASP A 114 4.57 -22.01 5.68
CA ASP A 114 3.20 -22.29 5.27
C ASP A 114 2.22 -21.34 5.99
N GLY A 115 1.23 -20.81 5.28
CA GLY A 115 0.23 -19.93 5.88
C GLY A 115 0.65 -18.46 6.03
N THR A 116 1.81 -18.04 5.50
CA THR A 116 2.17 -16.60 5.49
C THR A 116 1.25 -15.87 4.50
N VAL A 117 0.58 -14.81 4.94
CA VAL A 117 -0.28 -14.04 4.03
C VAL A 117 0.57 -13.23 3.06
N LEU A 118 0.26 -13.37 1.78
CA LEU A 118 0.84 -12.65 0.65
C LEU A 118 -0.21 -11.79 -0.04
N ILE A 119 0.27 -10.73 -0.66
CA ILE A 119 -0.47 -9.84 -1.57
C ILE A 119 0.26 -9.87 -2.90
#